data_AF-Q727I1-F1
#
_entry.id   AF-Q727I1-F1
#
_cell.length_a   1.000
_cell.length_b   1.000
_cell.length_c   1.000
_cell.angle_alpha   90.00
_cell.angle_beta   90.00
_cell.angle_gamma   90.00
#
_symmetry.space_group_name_H-M   'P 1'
#
loop_
_entity.id
_entity.type
_entity.pdbx_description
1 polymer ?
#
loop_
_entity_poly.entity_id
_entity_poly.type
_entity_poly.pdbx_seq_one_letter_code
_entity_poly.pdbx_strand_id
1 'polypeptide(L)'
;MSERRKPYSSFCLKNGARRQKVELYDASEWGEPSGCFRLRINGRWADGRSGVHAYHSIAEIATMLATALTGQEFTPDSLPPLSRGMRVSVPNGRSFAGLALRDVTFVLTEGPLRDASGHWFVGVARVGGGMRLVPVEDVRVL
;
A
#
# COMPACT_ATOMS: atom_id res chain seq x y z
N MET A 1 -25.28 -9.89 25.77
CA MET A 1 -26.03 -10.01 24.50
C MET A 1 -25.12 -10.65 23.46
N SER A 2 -25.56 -11.72 22.81
CA SER A 2 -24.81 -12.35 21.72
C SER A 2 -24.84 -11.46 20.48
N GLU A 3 -23.67 -11.14 19.92
CA GLU A 3 -23.57 -10.44 18.64
C GLU A 3 -24.30 -11.26 17.56
N ARG A 4 -25.24 -10.63 16.84
CA ARG A 4 -26.04 -11.27 15.78
C ARG A 4 -25.50 -10.98 14.39
N ARG A 5 -24.65 -9.98 14.27
CA ARG A 5 -23.99 -9.61 13.01
C ARG A 5 -23.11 -10.76 12.51
N LYS A 6 -23.07 -10.91 11.19
CA LYS A 6 -22.22 -11.91 10.54
C LYS A 6 -20.88 -11.25 10.20
N PRO A 7 -19.75 -11.90 10.47
CA PRO A 7 -18.47 -11.36 10.03
C PRO A 7 -18.46 -11.28 8.51
N TYR A 8 -18.00 -10.15 7.97
CA TYR A 8 -17.72 -9.97 6.56
C TYR A 8 -16.67 -10.97 6.08
N SER A 9 -15.60 -11.13 6.86
CA SER A 9 -14.57 -12.15 6.63
C SER A 9 -13.90 -12.55 7.95
N SER A 10 -13.21 -13.70 7.94
CA SER A 10 -12.40 -14.12 9.08
C SER A 10 -11.19 -14.92 8.65
N PHE A 11 -10.09 -14.80 9.40
CA PHE A 11 -8.86 -15.54 9.15
C PHE A 11 -8.10 -15.81 10.45
N CYS A 12 -7.07 -16.65 10.36
CA CYS A 12 -6.16 -16.93 11.48
C CYS A 12 -4.76 -16.44 11.13
N LEU A 13 -4.24 -15.55 11.96
CA LEU A 13 -2.84 -15.15 11.95
C LEU A 13 -2.03 -16.11 12.81
N LYS A 14 -0.92 -16.64 12.30
CA LYS A 14 0.00 -17.49 13.06
C LYS A 14 1.41 -16.94 12.95
N ASN A 15 2.03 -16.68 14.09
CA ASN A 15 3.42 -16.26 14.22
C ASN A 15 4.10 -17.16 15.25
N GLY A 16 4.93 -18.10 14.79
CA GLY A 16 5.50 -19.16 15.63
C GLY A 16 4.41 -19.94 16.38
N ALA A 17 4.48 -19.91 17.71
CA ALA A 17 3.50 -20.55 18.61
C ALA A 17 2.24 -19.70 18.85
N ARG A 18 2.23 -18.41 18.48
CA ARG A 18 1.08 -17.52 18.68
C ARG A 18 0.07 -17.70 17.54
N ARG A 19 -1.21 -17.80 17.88
CA ARG A 19 -2.33 -17.81 16.94
C ARG A 19 -3.36 -16.77 17.35
N GLN A 20 -3.84 -16.00 16.39
CA GLN A 20 -4.91 -15.03 16.58
C GLN A 20 -5.99 -15.27 15.52
N LYS A 21 -7.23 -15.51 15.96
CA LYS A 21 -8.40 -15.47 15.08
C LYS A 21 -8.81 -14.01 14.94
N VAL A 22 -8.88 -13.52 13.71
CA VAL A 22 -9.32 -12.16 13.39
C VAL A 22 -10.60 -12.26 12.57
N GLU A 23 -11.63 -11.53 13.00
CA GLU A 23 -12.93 -11.44 12.34
C GLU A 23 -13.19 -9.98 12.00
N LEU A 24 -13.54 -9.71 10.74
CA LEU A 24 -13.83 -8.38 10.22
C LEU A 24 -15.33 -8.23 10.11
N TYR A 25 -15.85 -7.12 10.61
CA TYR A 25 -17.24 -6.73 10.47
C TYR A 25 -17.31 -5.38 9.77
N ASP A 26 -18.17 -5.28 8.76
CA ASP A 26 -18.32 -4.03 8.00
C ASP A 26 -18.86 -2.93 8.92
N ALA A 27 -18.18 -1.79 8.98
CA ALA A 27 -18.56 -0.69 9.85
C ALA A 27 -19.97 -0.14 9.53
N SER A 28 -20.45 -0.31 8.30
CA SER A 28 -21.80 0.10 7.89
C SER A 28 -22.92 -0.59 8.71
N GLU A 29 -22.65 -1.75 9.33
CA GLU A 29 -23.61 -2.40 10.25
C GLU A 29 -23.83 -1.63 11.58
N TRP A 30 -23.05 -0.56 11.79
CA TRP A 30 -23.18 0.40 12.89
C TRP A 30 -23.48 1.82 12.41
N GLY A 31 -23.77 2.02 11.12
CA GLY A 31 -24.07 3.33 10.53
C GLY A 31 -22.85 4.16 10.14
N GLU A 32 -21.65 3.56 10.14
CA GLU A 32 -20.42 4.22 9.71
C GLU A 32 -20.21 4.12 8.18
N PRO A 33 -19.31 4.94 7.60
CA PRO A 33 -18.96 4.85 6.19
C PRO A 33 -18.42 3.46 5.79
N SER A 34 -18.76 3.04 4.58
CA SER A 34 -18.23 1.80 4.00
C SER A 34 -16.72 1.89 3.75
N GLY A 35 -16.05 0.73 3.74
CA GLY A 35 -14.59 0.65 3.55
C GLY A 35 -13.78 0.65 4.87
N CYS A 36 -14.46 0.80 6.00
CA CYS A 36 -13.90 0.59 7.33
C CYS A 36 -14.48 -0.68 7.97
N PHE A 37 -13.73 -1.29 8.88
CA PHE A 37 -14.12 -2.51 9.57
C PHE A 37 -13.89 -2.41 11.06
N ARG A 38 -14.82 -2.98 11.82
CA ARG A 38 -14.60 -3.27 13.23
C ARG A 38 -14.02 -4.67 13.37
N LEU A 39 -12.99 -4.81 14.21
CA LEU A 39 -12.24 -6.06 14.36
C LEU A 39 -12.59 -6.79 15.64
N ARG A 40 -12.78 -8.11 15.53
CA ARG A 40 -12.82 -9.02 16.69
C ARG A 40 -11.63 -9.95 16.67
N ILE A 41 -10.78 -9.86 17.69
CA ILE A 41 -9.55 -10.63 17.83
C ILE A 41 -9.71 -11.61 18.99
N ASN A 42 -9.59 -12.91 18.71
CA ASN A 42 -9.81 -14.00 19.67
C ASN A 42 -11.14 -13.86 20.43
N GLY A 43 -12.20 -13.44 19.73
CA GLY A 43 -13.53 -13.27 20.29
C GLY A 43 -13.75 -11.97 21.09
N ARG A 44 -12.74 -11.09 21.19
CA ARG A 44 -12.84 -9.78 21.85
C ARG A 44 -12.79 -8.65 20.84
N TRP A 45 -13.63 -7.64 21.02
CA TRP A 45 -13.57 -6.44 20.20
C TRP A 45 -12.25 -5.71 20.43
N ALA A 46 -11.58 -5.33 19.35
CA ALA A 46 -10.34 -4.55 19.39
C ALA A 46 -10.64 -3.05 19.54
N ASP A 47 -11.58 -2.71 20.43
CA ASP A 47 -11.96 -1.32 20.70
C ASP A 47 -10.88 -0.62 21.54
N GLY A 48 -10.76 0.70 21.39
CA GLY A 48 -9.85 1.52 22.19
C GLY A 48 -10.22 1.58 23.66
N ARG A 49 -9.32 2.10 24.51
CA ARG A 49 -9.52 2.22 25.97
C ARG A 49 -10.74 3.05 26.38
N SER A 50 -11.26 3.89 25.49
CA SER A 50 -12.44 4.73 25.73
C SER A 50 -13.77 3.96 25.65
N GLY A 51 -13.76 2.68 25.27
CA GLY A 51 -14.99 1.89 25.06
C GLY A 51 -15.80 2.30 23.82
N VAL A 52 -15.30 3.27 23.05
CA VAL A 52 -15.83 3.66 21.75
C VAL A 52 -15.45 2.60 20.72
N HIS A 53 -16.39 2.26 19.83
CA HIS A 53 -16.14 1.34 18.73
C HIS A 53 -14.97 1.83 17.88
N ALA A 54 -13.98 0.96 17.68
CA ALA A 54 -12.85 1.26 16.80
C ALA A 54 -13.13 0.70 15.40
N TYR A 55 -13.04 1.56 14.40
CA TYR A 55 -13.18 1.20 12.99
C TYR A 55 -11.87 1.47 12.28
N HIS A 56 -11.45 0.51 11.45
CA HIS A 56 -10.16 0.52 10.79
C HIS A 56 -10.34 0.42 9.28
N SER A 57 -9.64 1.27 8.55
CA SER A 57 -9.46 1.15 7.10
C SER A 57 -8.66 -0.11 6.74
N ILE A 58 -8.74 -0.52 5.48
CA ILE A 58 -7.93 -1.65 4.96
C ILE A 58 -6.43 -1.43 5.17
N ALA A 59 -5.94 -0.19 5.02
CA ALA A 59 -4.53 0.15 5.20
C ALA A 59 -4.07 -0.01 6.66
N GLU A 60 -4.89 0.41 7.62
CA GLU A 60 -4.62 0.22 9.06
C GLU A 60 -4.63 -1.26 9.42
N ILE A 61 -5.59 -2.04 8.89
CA ILE A 61 -5.64 -3.49 9.10
C ILE A 61 -4.38 -4.15 8.55
N ALA A 62 -3.97 -3.82 7.32
CA ALA A 62 -2.75 -4.35 6.73
C ALA A 62 -1.52 -4.05 7.61
N THR A 63 -1.44 -2.84 8.15
CA THR A 63 -0.37 -2.41 9.05
C THR A 63 -0.36 -3.18 10.38
N MET A 64 -1.53 -3.37 10.99
CA MET A 64 -1.68 -4.17 12.21
C MET A 64 -1.28 -5.64 11.97
N LEU A 65 -1.68 -6.21 10.83
CA LEU A 65 -1.36 -7.59 10.48
C LEU A 65 0.13 -7.78 10.22
N ALA A 66 0.76 -6.88 9.48
CA ALA A 66 2.20 -6.89 9.26
C ALA A 66 2.94 -6.86 10.60
N THR A 67 2.57 -5.93 11.48
CA THR A 67 3.17 -5.80 12.82
C THR A 67 2.99 -7.07 13.66
N ALA A 68 1.80 -7.69 13.63
CA ALA A 68 1.56 -8.92 14.39
C ALA A 68 2.31 -10.15 13.82
N LEU A 69 2.53 -10.19 12.50
CA LEU A 69 3.30 -11.25 11.84
C LEU A 69 4.80 -11.14 12.05
N THR A 70 5.35 -9.93 12.00
CA THR A 70 6.80 -9.70 12.07
C THR A 70 7.27 -9.42 13.50
N GLY A 71 6.38 -8.94 14.37
CA GLY A 71 6.75 -8.41 15.69
C GLY A 71 7.46 -7.05 15.62
N GLN A 72 7.51 -6.42 14.44
CA GLN A 72 8.15 -5.13 14.21
C GLN A 72 7.09 -4.11 13.83
N GLU A 73 7.19 -2.89 14.37
CA GLU A 73 6.35 -1.79 13.89
C GLU A 73 6.55 -1.63 12.38
N PHE A 74 5.44 -1.69 11.65
CA PHE A 74 5.41 -1.51 10.22
C PHE A 74 4.76 -0.18 9.92
N THR A 75 5.41 0.65 9.11
CA THR A 75 4.78 1.79 8.46
C THR A 75 4.91 1.56 6.97
N PRO A 76 3.81 1.46 6.21
CA PRO A 76 3.91 1.29 4.77
C PRO A 76 4.63 2.49 4.16
N ASP A 77 5.61 2.22 3.31
CA ASP A 77 6.27 3.27 2.55
C ASP A 77 5.24 4.00 1.69
N SER A 78 5.35 5.33 1.60
CA SER A 78 4.48 6.12 0.74
C SER A 78 4.76 5.74 -0.72
N LEU A 79 3.70 5.31 -1.42
CA LEU A 79 3.80 5.03 -2.85
C LEU A 79 4.12 6.35 -3.57
N PRO A 80 5.17 6.41 -4.40
CA PRO A 80 5.44 7.61 -5.18
C PRO A 80 4.23 7.99 -6.05
N PRO A 81 3.90 9.29 -6.18
CA PRO A 81 2.69 9.73 -6.88
C PRO A 81 2.89 9.75 -8.41
N LEU A 82 3.28 8.62 -8.99
CA LEU A 82 3.43 8.43 -10.44
C LEU A 82 2.43 7.39 -10.92
N SER A 83 1.61 7.74 -11.91
CA SER A 83 0.61 6.85 -12.50
C SER A 83 0.69 6.84 -14.02
N ARG A 84 0.12 5.81 -14.64
CA ARG A 84 0.06 5.66 -16.10
C ARG A 84 -0.42 6.95 -16.77
N GLY A 85 0.27 7.35 -17.83
CA GLY A 85 -0.11 8.50 -18.65
C GLY A 85 0.41 9.84 -18.13
N MET A 86 1.00 9.91 -16.93
CA MET A 86 1.68 11.12 -16.48
C MET A 86 2.85 11.45 -17.40
N ARG A 87 2.94 12.73 -17.79
CA ARG A 87 4.04 13.24 -18.61
C ARG A 87 5.25 13.51 -17.72
N VAL A 88 6.40 12.98 -18.12
CA VAL A 88 7.62 13.01 -17.31
C VAL A 88 8.84 13.31 -18.17
N SER A 89 9.88 13.86 -17.55
CA SER A 89 11.22 13.96 -18.10
C SER A 89 12.14 12.95 -17.42
N VAL A 90 12.90 12.17 -18.18
CA VAL A 90 13.81 11.13 -17.68
C VAL A 90 15.17 11.17 -18.39
N PRO A 91 16.28 10.76 -17.73
CA PRO A 91 17.59 10.64 -18.39
C PRO A 91 17.54 9.68 -19.58
N ASN A 92 18.10 10.08 -20.72
CA ASN A 92 18.09 9.26 -21.95
C ASN A 92 19.39 8.45 -22.15
N GLY A 93 20.32 8.52 -21.19
CA GLY A 93 21.62 7.84 -21.24
C GLY A 93 22.69 8.56 -22.05
N ARG A 94 22.37 9.71 -22.67
CA ARG A 94 23.34 10.59 -23.32
C ARG A 94 23.72 11.73 -22.36
N SER A 95 24.89 12.30 -22.55
CA SER A 95 25.34 13.47 -21.82
C SER A 95 25.90 14.53 -22.78
N PHE A 96 25.85 15.79 -22.36
CA PHE A 96 26.47 16.91 -23.05
C PHE A 96 27.09 17.84 -22.00
N ALA A 97 28.38 18.16 -22.17
CA ALA A 97 29.14 18.97 -21.21
C ALA A 97 29.03 18.47 -19.76
N GLY A 98 29.01 17.15 -19.54
CA GLY A 98 28.88 16.53 -18.22
C GLY A 98 27.45 16.48 -17.65
N LEU A 99 26.46 17.05 -18.34
CA LEU A 99 25.06 17.03 -17.92
C LEU A 99 24.31 15.90 -18.64
N ALA A 100 23.53 15.12 -17.88
CA ALA A 100 22.66 14.10 -18.46
C ALA A 100 21.54 14.74 -19.30
N LEU A 101 21.47 14.35 -20.57
CA LEU A 101 20.35 14.73 -21.43
C LEU A 101 19.11 13.94 -21.03
N ARG A 102 17.95 14.56 -21.22
CA ARG A 102 16.66 14.03 -20.79
C ARG A 102 15.66 14.06 -21.92
N ASP A 103 14.83 13.02 -22.01
CA ASP A 103 13.72 12.94 -22.94
C ASP A 103 12.41 13.20 -22.19
N VAL A 104 11.46 13.82 -22.88
CA VAL A 104 10.07 13.98 -22.41
C VAL A 104 9.26 12.79 -22.90
N THR A 105 8.57 12.11 -22.00
CA THR A 105 7.84 10.88 -22.26
C THR A 105 6.66 10.70 -21.31
N PHE A 106 6.05 9.51 -21.31
CA PHE A 106 4.91 9.14 -20.47
C PHE A 106 5.21 7.89 -19.63
N VAL A 107 4.63 7.84 -18.43
CA VAL A 107 4.58 6.66 -17.58
C VAL A 107 3.67 5.60 -18.22
N LEU A 108 4.15 4.35 -18.25
CA LEU A 108 3.48 3.19 -18.85
C LEU A 108 3.02 2.15 -17.82
N THR A 109 3.51 2.17 -16.58
CA THR A 109 3.04 1.28 -15.51
C THR A 109 1.86 1.91 -14.77
N GLU A 110 0.97 1.10 -14.20
CA GLU A 110 -0.18 1.62 -13.41
C GLU A 110 0.27 2.45 -12.20
N GLY A 111 1.39 2.04 -11.59
CA GLY A 111 2.05 2.77 -10.52
C GLY A 111 3.54 2.41 -10.45
N PRO A 112 4.26 2.95 -9.45
CA PRO A 112 5.64 2.59 -9.18
C PRO A 112 5.76 1.11 -8.78
N LEU A 113 6.82 0.48 -9.24
CA LEU A 113 7.20 -0.88 -8.91
C LEU A 113 8.36 -0.86 -7.93
N ARG A 114 8.34 -1.73 -6.92
CA ARG A 114 9.44 -1.86 -5.97
C ARG A 114 10.29 -3.07 -6.33
N ASP A 115 11.60 -2.90 -6.35
CA ASP A 115 12.53 -4.02 -6.53
C ASP A 115 12.89 -4.68 -5.19
N ALA A 116 13.71 -5.73 -5.24
CA ALA A 116 14.17 -6.45 -4.06
C ALA A 116 15.14 -5.62 -3.17
N SER A 117 15.76 -4.57 -3.72
CA SER A 117 16.62 -3.66 -2.95
C SER A 117 15.82 -2.57 -2.22
N GLY A 118 14.51 -2.49 -2.51
CA GLY A 118 13.60 -1.54 -1.88
C GLY A 118 13.47 -0.22 -2.63
N HIS A 119 14.11 -0.06 -3.79
CA HIS A 119 14.02 1.14 -4.63
C HIS A 119 12.80 1.09 -5.54
N TRP A 120 12.27 2.28 -5.85
CA TRP A 120 11.09 2.43 -6.70
C TRP A 120 11.49 2.69 -8.14
N PHE A 121 10.78 2.06 -9.06
CA PHE A 121 10.96 2.20 -10.50
C PHE A 121 9.63 2.47 -11.17
N VAL A 122 9.68 3.13 -12.33
CA VAL A 122 8.51 3.32 -13.18
C VAL A 122 8.85 2.95 -14.62
N GLY A 123 7.93 2.29 -15.31
CA GLY A 123 8.08 2.03 -16.74
C GLY A 123 7.75 3.29 -17.51
N VAL A 124 8.63 3.73 -18.42
CA VAL A 124 8.41 4.89 -19.29
C VAL A 124 8.60 4.49 -20.75
N ALA A 125 7.92 5.21 -21.65
CA ALA A 125 8.14 5.03 -23.07
C ALA A 125 9.52 5.59 -23.47
N ARG A 126 10.28 4.83 -24.26
CA ARG A 126 11.48 5.32 -24.93
C ARG A 126 11.16 5.59 -26.39
N VAL A 127 11.56 6.74 -26.90
CA VAL A 127 11.47 7.04 -28.34
C VAL A 127 12.23 5.95 -29.12
N GLY A 128 11.50 5.19 -29.95
CA GLY A 128 12.06 4.13 -30.80
C GLY A 128 12.56 2.87 -30.09
N GLY A 129 12.31 2.68 -28.79
CA GLY A 129 12.98 1.63 -28.01
C GLY A 129 12.12 0.85 -27.00
N GLY A 130 10.79 1.00 -27.04
CA GLY A 130 9.88 0.29 -26.13
C GLY A 130 9.87 0.84 -24.71
N MET A 131 9.39 0.04 -23.76
CA MET A 131 9.33 0.40 -22.34
C MET A 131 10.70 0.22 -21.67
N ARG A 132 11.08 1.19 -20.83
CA ARG A 132 12.25 1.09 -19.94
C ARG A 132 11.84 1.36 -18.50
N LEU A 133 12.37 0.59 -17.56
CA LEU A 133 12.28 0.91 -16.13
C LEU A 133 13.32 1.97 -15.76
N VAL A 134 12.88 3.03 -15.11
CA VAL A 134 13.71 4.15 -14.64
C VAL A 134 13.49 4.32 -13.13
N PRO A 135 14.54 4.53 -12.32
CA PRO A 135 14.39 4.82 -10.90
C PRO A 135 13.53 6.07 -10.71
N VAL A 136 12.63 6.07 -9.72
CA VAL A 136 11.69 7.18 -9.48
C VAL A 136 12.42 8.47 -9.13
N GLU A 137 13.55 8.39 -8.43
CA GLU A 137 14.42 9.53 -8.10
C GLU A 137 14.97 10.26 -9.33
N ASP A 138 15.07 9.56 -10.46
CA ASP A 138 15.53 10.11 -11.73
C ASP A 138 14.37 10.68 -12.57
N VAL A 139 13.12 10.63 -12.11
CA VAL A 139 11.94 11.07 -12.85
C VAL A 139 11.54 12.48 -12.43
N ARG A 140 11.24 13.35 -13.40
CA ARG A 140 10.68 14.68 -13.15
C ARG A 140 9.29 14.75 -13.75
N VAL A 141 8.27 15.01 -12.94
CA VAL A 141 6.90 15.27 -13.41
C VAL A 141 6.86 16.63 -14.11
N LEU A 142 6.11 16.72 -15.21
CA LEU A 142 5.94 17.92 -16.02
C LEU A 142 4.52 18.48 -15.93
#